data_AF-A0A5Q4GK82-F1
#
_entry.id   AF-A0A5Q4GK82-F1
#
_cell.length_a   1.000
_cell.length_b   1.000
_cell.length_c   1.000
_cell.angle_alpha   90.00
_cell.angle_beta   90.00
_cell.angle_gamma   90.00
#
_symmetry.space_group_name_H-M   'P 1'
#
loop_
_entity.id
_entity.type
_entity.pdbx_description
1 polymer ?
#
loop_
_entity_poly.entity_id
_entity_poly.type
_entity_poly.pdbx_seq_one_letter_code
_entity_poly.pdbx_strand_id
1 'polypeptide(L)'
;MAKKTAPHVPATKPAQATANAPEENAASAGEEVNKSRLIQDILAVSPDRGPKDIADELTSMGVPTTPKYVSTIKTNMKTKAGLPKRKIRSKKIGSRSPTAPKVVPRKTSQETAAPTAQAASPSTLAKTPHAVSQTALSFEHLKMAKELARQLGGVQEAKQVLNALTQLTEE
;
A
#
# COMPACT_ATOMS: atom_id res chain seq x y z
N MET A 1 -57.89 27.29 -51.54
CA MET A 1 -56.57 27.92 -51.31
C MET A 1 -55.78 27.07 -50.35
N ALA A 2 -54.57 26.69 -50.75
CA ALA A 2 -53.68 25.78 -50.03
C ALA A 2 -53.16 26.39 -48.73
N LYS A 3 -52.96 25.54 -47.70
CA LYS A 3 -51.72 25.54 -46.90
C LYS A 3 -51.53 24.17 -46.23
N LYS A 4 -50.47 23.54 -46.70
CA LYS A 4 -49.83 22.30 -46.31
C LYS A 4 -48.98 22.59 -45.07
N THR A 5 -49.24 21.94 -43.94
CA THR A 5 -48.26 21.84 -42.85
C THR A 5 -48.56 20.60 -42.02
N ALA A 6 -47.71 19.59 -42.15
CA ALA A 6 -47.65 18.47 -41.23
C ALA A 6 -46.83 18.86 -39.98
N PRO A 7 -47.20 18.37 -38.79
CA PRO A 7 -46.22 18.05 -37.77
C PRO A 7 -46.25 16.53 -37.54
N HIS A 8 -45.21 15.86 -38.02
CA HIS A 8 -44.14 15.36 -37.15
C HIS A 8 -44.61 14.21 -36.25
N VAL A 9 -44.48 13.00 -36.81
CA VAL A 9 -44.48 11.75 -36.05
C VAL A 9 -43.27 11.78 -35.11
N PRO A 10 -43.44 11.70 -33.77
CA PRO A 10 -42.31 11.44 -32.91
C PRO A 10 -41.89 9.99 -33.15
N ALA A 11 -40.72 9.81 -33.75
CA ALA A 11 -40.04 8.53 -33.77
C ALA A 11 -39.77 8.12 -32.30
N THR A 12 -40.59 7.21 -31.78
CA THR A 12 -40.27 6.44 -30.58
C THR A 12 -39.06 5.57 -30.90
N LYS A 13 -37.89 6.12 -30.59
CA LYS A 13 -36.61 5.43 -30.52
C LYS A 13 -36.76 4.32 -29.47
N PRO A 14 -36.43 3.04 -29.77
CA PRO A 14 -36.41 2.01 -28.74
C PRO A 14 -35.37 2.42 -27.70
N ALA A 15 -35.83 2.56 -26.46
CA ALA A 15 -34.99 2.76 -25.30
C ALA A 15 -34.09 1.53 -25.14
N GLN A 16 -32.90 1.61 -25.73
CA GLN A 16 -31.80 0.73 -25.41
C GLN A 16 -31.34 1.04 -23.99
N ALA A 17 -31.30 -0.02 -23.20
CA ALA A 17 -30.45 -0.27 -22.04
C ALA A 17 -29.52 0.87 -21.59
N THR A 18 -29.70 1.29 -20.34
CA THR A 18 -28.58 1.55 -19.42
C THR A 18 -28.97 1.07 -18.03
N ALA A 19 -28.86 -0.25 -17.82
CA ALA A 19 -28.60 -0.80 -16.51
C ALA A 19 -27.19 -0.34 -16.09
N ASN A 20 -27.08 0.83 -15.49
CA ASN A 20 -25.87 1.23 -14.78
C ASN A 20 -25.87 0.53 -13.42
N ALA A 21 -25.54 -0.76 -13.47
CA ALA A 21 -24.76 -1.38 -12.42
C ALA A 21 -23.54 -0.48 -12.13
N PRO A 22 -23.10 -0.32 -10.87
CA PRO A 22 -21.79 0.22 -10.61
C PRO A 22 -20.77 -0.77 -11.18
N GLU A 23 -20.26 -0.44 -12.37
CA GLU A 23 -19.13 -1.10 -13.00
C GLU A 23 -17.98 -1.19 -12.02
N GLU A 24 -17.54 -2.43 -11.85
CA GLU A 24 -16.22 -2.81 -11.43
C GLU A 24 -15.16 -1.93 -12.09
N ASN A 25 -14.35 -1.28 -11.26
CA ASN A 25 -13.06 -0.75 -11.70
C ASN A 25 -12.09 -1.94 -11.83
N ALA A 26 -12.31 -2.78 -12.83
CA ALA A 26 -11.38 -3.81 -13.26
C ALA A 26 -10.36 -3.16 -14.20
N ALA A 27 -9.32 -2.55 -13.62
CA ALA A 27 -8.18 -2.07 -14.38
C ALA A 27 -6.86 -2.47 -13.73
N SER A 28 -6.15 -3.33 -14.48
CA SER A 28 -4.71 -3.62 -14.47
C SER A 28 -4.12 -4.56 -13.40
N ALA A 29 -3.80 -5.75 -13.88
CA ALA A 29 -2.87 -6.70 -13.30
C ALA A 29 -1.55 -6.02 -12.89
N GLY A 30 -1.12 -6.26 -11.65
CA GLY A 30 -0.02 -5.56 -10.99
C GLY A 30 -0.49 -4.33 -10.21
N GLU A 31 -1.60 -4.45 -9.48
CA GLU A 31 -2.25 -3.36 -8.75
C GLU A 31 -1.43 -2.93 -7.52
N GLU A 32 -0.34 -2.20 -7.77
CA GLU A 32 0.27 -1.34 -6.76
C GLU A 32 -0.71 -0.21 -6.49
N VAL A 33 -1.70 -0.49 -5.64
CA VAL A 33 -2.74 0.44 -5.25
C VAL A 33 -2.10 1.77 -4.88
N ASN A 34 -2.55 2.86 -5.52
CA ASN A 34 -1.98 4.18 -5.30
C ASN A 34 -2.30 4.67 -3.88
N LYS A 35 -1.41 4.35 -2.93
CA LYS A 35 -1.58 4.61 -1.49
C LYS A 35 -1.99 6.05 -1.21
N SER A 36 -1.44 6.99 -1.97
CA SER A 36 -1.73 8.41 -1.81
C SER A 36 -3.18 8.78 -2.16
N ARG A 37 -3.80 8.12 -3.14
CA ARG A 37 -5.20 8.33 -3.51
C ARG A 37 -6.14 7.79 -2.45
N LEU A 38 -5.91 6.55 -2.00
CA LEU A 38 -6.66 5.98 -0.88
C LEU A 38 -6.63 6.86 0.37
N ILE A 39 -5.46 7.38 0.74
CA ILE A 39 -5.33 8.29 1.89
C ILE A 39 -6.14 9.57 1.68
N GLN A 40 -6.17 10.12 0.46
CA GLN A 40 -6.96 11.30 0.12
C GLN A 40 -8.45 11.02 0.21
N ASP A 41 -8.90 9.87 -0.28
CA ASP A 41 -10.31 9.49 -0.30
C ASP A 41 -10.83 9.27 1.12
N ILE A 42 -10.06 8.56 1.97
CA ILE A 42 -10.40 8.37 3.39
C ILE A 42 -10.44 9.71 4.12
N LEU A 43 -9.47 10.61 3.87
CA LEU A 43 -9.44 11.94 4.48
C LEU A 43 -10.57 12.86 3.98
N ALA A 44 -11.04 12.69 2.74
CA ALA A 44 -12.15 13.46 2.21
C ALA A 44 -13.46 13.10 2.91
N VAL A 45 -13.66 11.81 3.24
CA VAL A 45 -14.80 11.33 4.03
C VAL A 45 -14.63 11.63 5.52
N SER A 46 -13.39 11.56 6.03
CA SER A 46 -13.05 11.70 7.46
C SER A 46 -11.88 12.66 7.68
N PRO A 47 -12.10 13.99 7.63
CA PRO A 47 -11.02 14.99 7.73
C PRO A 47 -10.32 15.02 9.10
N ASP A 48 -11.05 14.68 10.17
CA ASP A 48 -10.56 14.78 11.56
C ASP A 48 -9.78 13.55 12.04
N ARG A 49 -9.81 12.43 11.31
CA ARG A 49 -9.11 11.21 11.73
C ARG A 49 -7.60 11.43 11.84
N GLY A 50 -7.00 10.76 12.82
CA GLY A 50 -5.59 10.80 13.09
C GLY A 50 -4.78 10.07 12.01
N PRO A 51 -3.50 10.44 11.79
CA PRO A 51 -2.62 9.69 10.89
C PRO A 51 -2.40 8.23 11.30
N LYS A 52 -2.59 7.89 12.59
CA LYS A 52 -2.48 6.51 13.11
C LYS A 52 -3.66 5.67 12.66
N ASP A 53 -4.88 6.12 12.97
CA ASP A 53 -6.12 5.39 12.65
C ASP A 53 -6.22 5.05 11.15
N ILE A 54 -5.86 6.01 10.29
CA ILE A 54 -5.87 5.82 8.83
C ILE A 54 -4.81 4.81 8.39
N ALA A 55 -3.63 4.82 9.02
CA ALA A 55 -2.57 3.86 8.69
C ALA A 55 -2.96 2.43 9.11
N ASP A 56 -3.62 2.29 10.25
CA ASP A 56 -4.11 1.00 10.74
C ASP A 56 -5.20 0.45 9.80
N GLU A 57 -6.17 1.30 9.41
CA GLU A 57 -7.23 0.94 8.47
C GLU A 57 -6.68 0.49 7.11
N LEU A 58 -5.70 1.23 6.56
CA LEU A 58 -5.05 0.87 5.29
C LEU A 58 -4.22 -0.40 5.40
N THR A 59 -3.56 -0.62 6.53
CA THR A 59 -2.81 -1.86 6.79
C THR A 59 -3.76 -3.04 6.91
N SER A 60 -4.95 -2.86 7.50
CA SER A 60 -6.02 -3.86 7.50
C SER A 60 -6.56 -4.15 6.09
N MET A 61 -6.56 -3.17 5.19
CA MET A 61 -6.86 -3.37 3.77
C MET A 61 -5.71 -4.04 2.98
N GLY A 62 -4.59 -4.37 3.64
CA GLY A 62 -3.44 -4.99 3.01
C GLY A 62 -2.51 -4.01 2.28
N VAL A 63 -2.69 -2.69 2.51
CA VAL A 63 -1.84 -1.63 1.94
C VAL A 63 -0.86 -1.14 3.02
N PRO A 64 0.39 -1.64 3.04
CA PRO A 64 1.35 -1.30 4.07
C PRO A 64 1.69 0.19 3.99
N THR A 65 1.25 0.92 5.02
CA THR A 65 1.34 2.37 5.10
C THR A 65 1.74 2.78 6.51
N THR A 66 2.65 3.76 6.62
CA THR A 66 3.07 4.27 7.93
C THR A 66 2.31 5.53 8.32
N PRO A 67 2.07 5.78 9.62
CA PRO A 67 1.47 7.04 10.09
C PRO A 67 2.25 8.29 9.64
N LYS A 68 3.58 8.16 9.50
CA LYS A 68 4.47 9.21 8.99
C LYS A 68 4.15 9.57 7.53
N TYR A 69 3.85 8.58 6.69
CA TYR A 69 3.47 8.79 5.30
C TYR A 69 2.15 9.54 5.20
N VAL A 70 1.12 9.11 5.95
CA VAL A 70 -0.18 9.79 6.01
C VAL A 70 -0.04 11.26 6.45
N SER A 71 0.78 11.53 7.46
CA SER A 71 1.06 12.91 7.92
C SER A 71 1.70 13.79 6.84
N THR A 72 2.62 13.22 6.05
CA THR A 72 3.23 13.91 4.90
C THR A 72 2.18 14.27 3.86
N ILE A 73 1.24 13.36 3.57
CA ILE A 73 0.13 13.62 2.66
C ILE A 73 -0.81 14.69 3.21
N LYS A 74 -1.23 14.62 4.47
CA LYS A 74 -2.05 15.67 5.11
C LYS A 74 -1.40 17.05 4.99
N THR A 75 -0.09 17.13 5.23
CA THR A 75 0.68 18.39 5.12
C THR A 75 0.77 18.89 3.67
N ASN A 76 1.00 17.98 2.73
CA ASN A 76 1.04 18.31 1.30
C ASN A 76 -0.34 18.77 0.79
N MET A 77 -1.43 18.15 1.23
CA MET A 77 -2.79 18.60 0.91
C MET A 77 -3.06 19.98 1.48
N LYS A 78 -2.69 20.23 2.74
CA LYS A 78 -2.87 21.53 3.40
C LYS A 78 -2.09 22.64 2.70
N THR A 79 -0.86 22.37 2.27
CA THR A 79 -0.05 23.35 1.53
C THR A 79 -0.54 23.56 0.10
N LYS A 80 -1.04 22.51 -0.59
CA LYS A 80 -1.68 22.62 -1.91
C LYS A 80 -3.00 23.39 -1.86
N ALA A 81 -3.74 23.30 -0.77
CA ALA A 81 -4.94 24.08 -0.53
C ALA A 81 -4.68 25.58 -0.26
N GLY A 82 -3.44 26.05 -0.40
CA GLY A 82 -3.10 27.46 -0.26
C GLY A 82 -2.99 27.96 1.18
N LEU A 83 -3.04 27.06 2.18
CA LEU A 83 -2.88 27.50 3.57
C LEU A 83 -1.46 28.02 3.79
N PRO A 84 -1.30 29.18 4.45
CA PRO A 84 -0.01 29.82 4.60
C PRO A 84 0.94 28.90 5.36
N LYS A 85 2.09 28.58 4.74
CA LYS A 85 3.20 27.93 5.44
C LYS A 85 3.57 28.85 6.60
N ARG A 86 3.48 28.35 7.84
CA ARG A 86 3.92 29.11 9.00
C ARG A 86 5.38 29.49 8.77
N LYS A 87 5.66 30.78 8.58
CA LYS A 87 7.01 31.29 8.35
C LYS A 87 7.79 31.04 9.64
N ILE A 88 8.48 29.91 9.71
CA ILE A 88 9.40 29.64 10.81
C ILE A 88 10.50 30.67 10.61
N ARG A 89 10.46 31.74 11.40
CA ARG A 89 11.63 32.58 11.62
C ARG A 89 12.71 31.62 12.08
N SER A 90 13.65 31.29 11.20
CA SER A 90 14.88 30.64 11.60
C SER A 90 15.47 31.54 12.68
N LYS A 91 15.36 31.10 13.93
CA LYS A 91 16.08 31.76 15.01
C LYS A 91 17.53 31.52 14.63
N LYS A 92 18.22 32.60 14.23
CA LYS A 92 19.61 32.58 13.81
C LYS A 92 20.40 31.91 14.92
N ILE A 93 20.64 30.60 14.77
CA ILE A 93 21.58 29.86 15.62
C ILE A 93 22.89 30.57 15.35
N GLY A 94 23.41 31.22 16.39
CA GLY A 94 24.56 32.09 16.32
C GLY A 94 25.64 31.46 15.46
N SER A 95 26.24 32.28 14.61
CA SER A 95 27.43 32.03 13.84
C SER A 95 28.47 31.22 14.62
N ARG A 96 28.39 29.89 14.56
CA ARG A 96 29.57 29.04 14.69
C ARG A 96 30.16 29.03 13.30
N SER A 97 31.09 29.97 13.10
CA SER A 97 32.01 30.00 11.97
C SER A 97 32.51 28.59 11.65
N PRO A 98 32.62 28.20 10.37
CA PRO A 98 33.36 27.02 9.99
C PRO A 98 34.84 27.26 10.34
N THR A 99 35.26 26.87 11.54
CA THR A 99 36.68 26.79 11.87
C THR A 99 37.28 25.72 10.96
N ALA A 100 38.22 26.17 10.13
CA ALA A 100 38.88 25.38 9.09
C ALA A 100 39.36 24.01 9.60
N PRO A 101 39.34 22.95 8.76
CA PRO A 101 39.97 21.69 9.10
C PRO A 101 41.49 21.93 9.20
N LYS A 102 42.02 21.98 10.43
CA LYS A 102 43.46 21.95 10.67
C LYS A 102 43.96 20.57 10.25
N VAL A 103 44.55 20.53 9.05
CA VAL A 103 45.37 19.43 8.55
C VAL A 103 46.46 19.16 9.58
N VAL A 104 46.42 17.98 10.20
CA VAL A 104 47.52 17.43 11.00
C VAL A 104 48.01 16.16 10.30
N PRO A 105 49.29 16.06 9.92
CA PRO A 105 49.83 14.89 9.24
C PRO A 105 49.98 13.74 10.23
N ARG A 106 49.26 12.64 9.98
CA ARG A 106 49.39 11.40 10.77
C ARG A 106 50.48 10.53 10.13
N LYS A 107 51.70 10.64 10.65
CA LYS A 107 52.84 9.78 10.31
C LYS A 107 52.93 8.62 11.33
N THR A 108 52.82 7.42 10.78
CA THR A 108 53.31 6.09 11.19
C THR A 108 54.16 5.93 12.46
N SER A 109 53.76 4.96 13.30
CA SER A 109 54.55 3.85 13.91
C SER A 109 53.50 2.84 14.44
N GLN A 110 53.34 1.60 13.96
CA GLN A 110 54.14 0.37 14.23
C GLN A 110 54.55 0.27 15.71
N GLU A 111 54.46 -0.83 16.46
CA GLU A 111 54.09 -2.24 16.28
C GLU A 111 54.21 -2.92 17.68
N THR A 112 53.71 -4.15 17.83
CA THR A 112 53.77 -5.09 19.00
C THR A 112 52.70 -4.91 20.10
N ALA A 113 51.92 -5.90 20.54
CA ALA A 113 51.96 -7.36 20.37
C ALA A 113 50.54 -7.99 20.41
N ALA A 114 50.37 -9.12 19.71
CA ALA A 114 49.27 -10.10 19.86
C ALA A 114 49.74 -11.25 20.78
N PRO A 115 48.98 -12.34 21.06
CA PRO A 115 47.54 -12.65 20.89
C PRO A 115 46.91 -13.29 22.16
N THR A 116 45.57 -13.33 22.31
CA THR A 116 44.83 -14.42 23.02
C THR A 116 43.34 -14.38 22.62
N ALA A 117 42.77 -15.58 22.57
CA ALA A 117 41.65 -16.02 21.76
C ALA A 117 40.22 -15.78 22.30
N GLN A 118 39.27 -16.29 21.50
CA GLN A 118 37.85 -16.58 21.74
C GLN A 118 36.87 -15.48 21.32
N ALA A 119 36.28 -15.57 20.12
CA ALA A 119 35.19 -16.48 19.75
C ALA A 119 33.85 -16.10 20.40
N ALA A 120 33.04 -15.33 19.65
CA ALA A 120 31.59 -15.49 19.61
C ALA A 120 31.03 -14.61 18.48
N SER A 121 30.73 -15.25 17.35
CA SER A 121 29.94 -14.71 16.25
C SER A 121 28.50 -14.44 16.70
N PRO A 122 27.83 -13.34 16.31
CA PRO A 122 26.39 -13.36 16.14
C PRO A 122 26.07 -13.73 14.70
N SER A 123 26.19 -15.02 14.41
CA SER A 123 25.37 -15.64 13.38
C SER A 123 23.95 -15.69 13.93
N THR A 124 23.03 -14.90 13.38
CA THR A 124 21.59 -15.17 13.53
C THR A 124 20.92 -15.19 12.16
N LEU A 125 20.75 -16.43 11.72
CA LEU A 125 19.64 -16.98 10.92
C LEU A 125 19.37 -16.31 9.56
N ALA A 126 19.88 -16.88 8.47
CA ALA A 126 19.34 -18.08 7.83
C ALA A 126 17.87 -17.88 7.41
N LYS A 127 17.74 -17.47 6.15
CA LYS A 127 16.54 -17.46 5.35
C LYS A 127 16.37 -18.86 4.75
N THR A 128 15.47 -19.67 5.30
CA THR A 128 14.82 -20.86 4.69
C THR A 128 13.82 -21.48 5.69
N PRO A 129 12.95 -22.38 5.21
CA PRO A 129 11.54 -22.17 4.87
C PRO A 129 10.60 -22.17 6.09
N HIS A 130 9.40 -21.58 5.94
CA HIS A 130 8.37 -21.58 6.97
C HIS A 130 7.91 -23.00 7.31
N ALA A 131 8.41 -23.52 8.43
CA ALA A 131 7.88 -24.68 9.12
C ALA A 131 6.47 -24.36 9.61
N VAL A 132 5.54 -25.21 9.17
CA VAL A 132 4.11 -25.20 9.43
C VAL A 132 3.87 -25.30 10.94
N SER A 133 3.77 -24.14 11.59
CA SER A 133 3.22 -24.02 12.93
C SER A 133 1.74 -23.76 12.76
N GLN A 134 0.94 -24.74 13.16
CA GLN A 134 -0.50 -24.75 12.96
C GLN A 134 -1.17 -23.51 13.57
N THR A 135 -2.20 -23.02 12.89
CA THR A 135 -3.29 -22.18 13.43
C THR A 135 -3.08 -20.67 13.56
N ALA A 136 -2.12 -20.08 12.85
CA ALA A 136 -2.20 -18.66 12.50
C ALA A 136 -2.40 -18.55 10.99
N LEU A 137 -3.65 -18.48 10.54
CA LEU A 137 -3.95 -18.13 9.15
C LEU A 137 -3.40 -16.72 8.91
N SER A 138 -2.20 -16.64 8.33
CA SER A 138 -1.63 -15.35 7.97
C SER A 138 -2.35 -14.79 6.76
N PHE A 139 -2.41 -13.48 6.67
CA PHE A 139 -3.05 -12.76 5.58
C PHE A 139 -2.53 -13.17 4.20
N GLU A 140 -1.23 -13.49 4.11
CA GLU A 140 -0.62 -14.00 2.88
C GLU A 140 -1.20 -15.35 2.44
N HIS A 141 -1.47 -16.27 3.37
CA HIS A 141 -2.14 -17.53 3.03
C HIS A 141 -3.58 -17.30 2.53
N LEU A 142 -4.29 -16.31 3.08
CA LEU A 142 -5.64 -15.96 2.61
C LEU A 142 -5.63 -15.39 1.18
N LYS A 143 -4.62 -14.59 0.83
CA LYS A 143 -4.41 -14.13 -0.55
C LYS A 143 -4.12 -15.28 -1.51
N MET A 144 -3.19 -16.17 -1.14
CA MET A 144 -2.87 -17.33 -1.96
C MET A 144 -4.09 -18.25 -2.13
N ALA A 145 -4.83 -18.52 -1.06
CA ALA A 145 -6.06 -19.30 -1.12
C ALA A 145 -7.13 -18.65 -2.02
N LYS A 146 -7.26 -17.31 -1.97
CA LYS A 146 -8.17 -16.57 -2.85
C LYS A 146 -7.76 -16.70 -4.33
N GLU A 147 -6.46 -16.63 -4.62
CA GLU A 147 -5.96 -16.74 -5.99
C GLU A 147 -6.15 -18.16 -6.56
N LEU A 148 -5.87 -19.18 -5.75
CA LEU A 148 -6.18 -20.57 -6.11
C LEU A 148 -7.68 -20.77 -6.38
N ALA A 149 -8.55 -20.23 -5.51
CA ALA A 149 -9.98 -20.30 -5.72
C ALA A 149 -10.39 -19.63 -7.05
N ARG A 150 -9.78 -18.51 -7.44
CA ARG A 150 -10.02 -17.88 -8.75
C ARG A 150 -9.61 -18.76 -9.91
N GLN A 151 -8.44 -19.39 -9.83
CA GLN A 151 -7.95 -20.29 -10.88
C GLN A 151 -8.85 -21.52 -11.06
N LEU A 152 -9.47 -21.99 -9.97
CA LEU A 152 -10.38 -23.14 -9.98
C LEU A 152 -11.83 -22.77 -10.39
N GLY A 153 -12.12 -21.50 -10.72
CA GLY A 153 -13.47 -21.06 -11.10
C GLY A 153 -14.32 -20.54 -9.95
N GLY A 154 -13.78 -20.47 -8.73
CA GLY A 154 -14.41 -19.87 -7.57
C GLY A 154 -14.16 -20.67 -6.29
N VAL A 155 -14.63 -20.11 -5.16
CA VAL A 155 -14.53 -20.76 -3.84
C VAL A 155 -15.40 -22.01 -3.77
N GLN A 156 -16.52 -22.07 -4.51
CA GLN A 156 -17.42 -23.23 -4.51
C GLN A 156 -16.81 -24.41 -5.28
N GLU A 157 -16.35 -24.19 -6.52
CA GLU A 157 -15.60 -25.19 -7.28
C GLU A 157 -14.38 -25.72 -6.51
N ALA A 158 -13.59 -24.83 -5.90
CA ALA A 158 -12.43 -25.24 -5.12
C ALA A 158 -12.80 -26.21 -3.97
N LYS A 159 -13.94 -25.99 -3.30
CA LYS A 159 -14.45 -26.90 -2.25
C LYS A 159 -14.93 -28.24 -2.83
N GLN A 160 -15.58 -28.21 -3.99
CA GLN A 160 -16.04 -29.44 -4.66
C GLN A 160 -14.86 -30.30 -5.09
N VAL A 161 -13.82 -29.70 -5.68
CA VAL A 161 -12.58 -30.41 -6.05
C VAL A 161 -11.92 -31.01 -4.81
N LEU A 162 -11.86 -30.27 -3.70
CA LEU A 162 -11.27 -30.77 -2.46
C LEU A 162 -12.04 -31.98 -1.92
N ASN A 163 -13.37 -31.93 -1.95
CA ASN A 163 -14.22 -33.07 -1.56
C ASN A 163 -14.05 -34.27 -2.51
N ALA A 164 -13.99 -34.04 -3.83
CA ALA A 164 -13.73 -35.09 -4.82
C ALA A 164 -12.36 -35.76 -4.62
N LEU A 165 -11.33 -34.97 -4.30
CA LEU A 165 -9.99 -35.49 -3.97
C LEU A 165 -10.01 -36.31 -2.68
N THR A 166 -10.76 -35.89 -1.65
CA THR A 166 -10.95 -36.68 -0.43
C THR A 166 -11.58 -38.03 -0.73
N GLN A 167 -12.65 -38.07 -1.53
CA GLN A 167 -13.32 -39.32 -1.93
C GLN A 167 -12.38 -40.27 -2.69
N LEU A 168 -11.51 -39.74 -3.57
CA LEU A 168 -10.53 -40.54 -4.31
C LEU A 168 -9.36 -41.05 -3.47
N THR A 169 -9.13 -40.46 -2.28
CA THR A 169 -8.01 -40.84 -1.40
C THR A 169 -8.45 -41.82 -0.31
N GLU A 170 -9.76 -41.92 -0.05
CA GLU A 170 -10.34 -42.82 0.97
C GLU A 170 -10.84 -44.17 0.41
N GLU A 171 -10.80 -44.39 -0.92
CA GLU A 171 -10.94 -45.73 -1.54
C GLU A 171 -9.60 -46.50 -1.56
#